data_AF-A0A2V6S684-F1
#
_entry.id   AF-A0A2V6S684-F1
#
_cell.length_a   1.000
_cell.length_b   1.000
_cell.length_c   1.000
_cell.angle_alpha   90.00
_cell.angle_beta   90.00
_cell.angle_gamma   90.00
#
_symmetry.space_group_name_H-M   'P 1'
#
loop_
_entity.id
_entity.type
_entity.pdbx_description
1 polymer ?
#
loop_
_entity_poly.entity_id
_entity_poly.type
_entity_poly.pdbx_seq_one_letter_code
_entity_poly.pdbx_strand_id
1 'polypeptide(L)'
;MRTLLRALPDIARTIARLAADPILPTAAKVALAAAVVYLVSPVDLIPDFIPVLGALDDVLVAAIVVDGLLNWVDRGLVLKYWPGSPDSLERVARAARLLAAWVPRRLKARVFASKA
;
A
#
# COMPACT_ATOMS: atom_id res chain seq x y z
N MET A 1 -24.26 2.79 15.97
CA MET A 1 -23.84 2.53 14.57
C MET A 1 -24.89 2.89 13.51
N ARG A 2 -26.14 2.38 13.57
CA ARG A 2 -27.16 2.62 12.51
C ARG A 2 -27.52 4.09 12.25
N THR A 3 -27.34 4.97 13.23
CA THR A 3 -27.60 6.42 13.11
C THR A 3 -26.61 7.12 12.17
N LEU A 4 -25.33 6.75 12.22
CA LEU A 4 -24.30 7.31 11.32
C LEU A 4 -24.52 6.88 9.87
N LEU A 5 -24.93 5.62 9.67
CA LEU A 5 -25.22 5.10 8.33
C LEU A 5 -26.43 5.79 7.67
N ARG A 6 -27.42 6.23 8.46
CA ARG A 6 -28.57 6.99 7.96
C ARG A 6 -28.25 8.47 7.71
N ALA A 7 -27.23 9.00 8.38
CA ALA A 7 -26.76 10.38 8.22
C ALA A 7 -25.76 10.56 7.05
N LEU A 8 -25.21 9.46 6.51
CA LEU A 8 -24.33 9.46 5.32
C LEU A 8 -24.83 10.32 4.16
N PRO A 9 -26.09 10.21 3.68
CA PRO A 9 -26.58 11.05 2.58
C PRO A 9 -26.58 12.54 2.92
N ASP A 10 -26.87 12.90 4.18
CA ASP A 10 -26.89 14.30 4.61
C ASP A 10 -25.48 14.87 4.74
N ILE A 11 -24.53 14.06 5.22
CA ILE A 11 -23.10 14.40 5.27
C ILE A 11 -22.55 14.61 3.86
N ALA A 12 -22.83 13.71 2.92
CA ALA A 12 -22.38 13.82 1.53
C ALA A 12 -22.95 15.08 0.85
N ARG A 13 -24.24 15.38 1.05
CA ARG A 13 -24.89 16.59 0.53
C ARG A 13 -24.28 17.86 1.13
N THR A 14 -23.85 17.82 2.39
CA THR A 14 -23.20 18.96 3.06
C THR A 14 -21.81 19.22 2.47
N ILE A 15 -21.01 18.18 2.28
CA ILE A 15 -19.68 18.26 1.66
C ILE A 15 -19.80 18.79 0.22
N ALA A 16 -20.76 18.29 -0.55
CA ALA A 16 -20.99 18.73 -1.93
C ALA A 16 -21.37 20.21 -2.03
N ARG A 17 -22.23 20.70 -1.14
CA ARG A 17 -22.60 22.13 -1.08
C ARG A 17 -21.42 23.00 -0.67
N LEU A 18 -20.63 22.53 0.29
CA LEU A 18 -19.44 23.24 0.76
C LEU A 18 -18.37 23.31 -0.36
N ALA A 19 -18.16 22.24 -1.12
CA ALA A 19 -17.22 22.22 -2.24
C ALA A 19 -17.53 23.25 -3.33
N ALA A 20 -18.82 23.57 -3.50
CA ALA A 20 -19.30 24.53 -4.49
C ALA A 20 -19.26 25.99 -3.99
N ASP A 21 -18.98 26.22 -2.71
CA ASP A 21 -19.00 27.57 -2.13
C ASP A 21 -17.76 28.38 -2.58
N PRO A 22 -17.94 29.54 -3.23
CA PRO A 22 -16.85 30.35 -3.75
C PRO A 22 -15.91 30.88 -2.65
N ILE A 23 -16.34 30.97 -1.39
CA ILE A 23 -15.57 31.50 -0.25
C ILE A 23 -14.38 30.59 0.13
N LEU A 24 -14.43 29.30 -0.21
CA LEU A 24 -13.36 28.38 0.17
C LEU A 24 -12.09 28.54 -0.67
N PRO A 25 -10.91 28.44 -0.02
CA PRO A 25 -9.64 28.35 -0.73
C PRO A 25 -9.64 27.20 -1.74
N THR A 26 -9.00 27.38 -2.89
CA THR A 26 -8.96 26.38 -3.97
C THR A 26 -8.48 25.02 -3.49
N ALA A 27 -7.51 24.97 -2.57
CA ALA A 27 -7.04 23.72 -1.97
C ALA A 27 -8.15 22.97 -1.18
N ALA A 28 -8.98 23.70 -0.43
CA ALA A 28 -10.11 23.12 0.28
C ALA A 28 -11.19 22.63 -0.69
N LYS A 29 -11.43 23.35 -1.79
CA LYS A 29 -12.34 22.91 -2.86
C LYS A 29 -11.87 21.63 -3.53
N VAL A 30 -10.57 21.51 -3.82
CA VAL A 30 -9.99 20.28 -4.39
C VAL A 30 -10.13 19.10 -3.42
N ALA A 31 -9.84 19.30 -2.14
CA ALA A 31 -10.00 18.27 -1.12
C ALA A 31 -11.47 17.83 -0.96
N LEU A 32 -12.42 18.79 -0.95
CA LEU A 32 -13.84 18.50 -0.86
C LEU A 32 -14.37 17.84 -2.13
N ALA A 33 -13.91 18.26 -3.32
CA ALA A 33 -14.26 17.61 -4.58
C ALA A 33 -13.76 16.17 -4.62
N ALA A 34 -12.54 15.89 -4.16
CA ALA A 34 -12.03 14.53 -4.02
C ALA A 34 -12.88 13.70 -3.04
N ALA A 35 -13.31 14.30 -1.91
CA ALA A 35 -14.20 13.66 -0.95
C ALA A 35 -15.60 13.40 -1.53
N VAL A 36 -16.14 14.29 -2.36
CA VAL A 36 -17.43 14.10 -3.05
C VAL A 36 -17.31 13.01 -4.10
N VAL A 37 -16.25 13.00 -4.90
CA VAL A 37 -15.97 11.93 -5.87
C VAL A 37 -15.88 10.58 -5.15
N TYR A 38 -15.22 10.54 -3.99
CA TYR A 38 -15.17 9.36 -3.13
C TYR A 38 -16.55 8.95 -2.58
N LEU A 39 -17.38 9.89 -2.12
CA LEU A 39 -18.68 9.60 -1.49
C LEU A 39 -19.81 9.33 -2.50
N VAL A 40 -19.77 9.95 -3.67
CA VAL A 40 -20.78 9.83 -4.73
C VAL A 40 -20.48 8.66 -5.65
N SER A 41 -19.23 8.20 -5.73
CA SER A 41 -18.91 6.94 -6.40
C SER A 41 -19.61 5.79 -5.65
N PRO A 42 -20.61 5.12 -6.24
CA PRO A 42 -21.24 3.93 -5.66
C PRO A 42 -20.36 2.67 -5.83
N VAL A 43 -19.05 2.89 -5.98
CA VAL A 43 -18.01 1.91 -6.24
C VAL A 43 -16.80 2.40 -5.46
N ASP A 44 -16.25 1.56 -4.59
CA ASP A 44 -14.91 1.76 -4.03
C ASP A 44 -14.00 2.29 -5.15
N LEU A 45 -13.41 3.48 -4.97
CA LEU A 45 -12.44 4.02 -5.94
C LEU A 45 -11.14 3.21 -5.99
N ILE A 46 -11.05 2.20 -5.12
CA ILE A 46 -10.26 0.99 -5.32
C ILE A 46 -11.28 -0.15 -5.46
N PRO A 47 -11.84 -0.38 -6.65
CA PRO A 47 -12.68 -1.55 -6.83
C PRO A 47 -11.79 -2.76 -6.53
N ASP A 48 -12.32 -3.77 -5.84
CA ASP A 48 -11.77 -5.14 -5.80
C ASP A 48 -11.63 -5.77 -7.23
N PHE A 49 -11.81 -4.97 -8.28
CA PHE A 49 -11.70 -5.30 -9.70
C PHE A 49 -10.29 -5.18 -10.26
N ILE A 50 -9.29 -4.79 -9.46
CA ILE A 50 -7.89 -5.08 -9.78
C ILE A 50 -7.38 -6.14 -8.81
N PRO A 51 -7.86 -7.42 -8.91
CA PRO A 51 -7.29 -8.52 -8.15
C PRO A 51 -5.78 -8.65 -8.38
N VAL A 52 -5.27 -8.14 -9.50
CA VAL A 52 -3.84 -8.04 -9.79
C VAL A 52 -3.12 -7.08 -8.85
N LEU A 53 -3.71 -5.96 -8.41
CA LEU A 53 -3.06 -5.00 -7.51
C LEU A 53 -3.06 -5.48 -6.05
N GLY A 54 -4.12 -6.16 -5.60
CA GLY A 54 -4.14 -6.80 -4.28
C GLY A 54 -3.04 -7.85 -4.14
N ALA A 55 -2.90 -8.73 -5.15
CA ALA A 55 -1.82 -9.71 -5.20
C ALA A 55 -0.43 -9.08 -5.44
N LEU A 56 -0.38 -7.95 -6.17
CA LEU A 56 0.87 -7.23 -6.41
C LEU A 56 1.44 -6.65 -5.13
N ASP A 57 0.60 -6.18 -4.21
CA ASP A 57 1.05 -5.70 -2.89
C ASP A 57 1.68 -6.85 -2.08
N ASP A 58 1.03 -8.01 -2.01
CA ASP A 58 1.58 -9.19 -1.32
C ASP A 58 2.90 -9.66 -1.94
N VAL A 59 2.99 -9.70 -3.27
CA VAL A 59 4.23 -10.07 -3.99
C VAL A 59 5.33 -9.03 -3.76
N LEU A 60 4.98 -7.74 -3.70
CA LEU A 60 5.92 -6.66 -3.43
C LEU A 60 6.42 -6.71 -1.98
N VAL A 61 5.54 -6.94 -1.02
CA VAL A 61 5.88 -7.13 0.40
C VAL A 61 6.79 -8.36 0.55
N ALA A 62 6.44 -9.49 -0.07
CA ALA A 62 7.27 -10.69 -0.06
C ALA A 62 8.66 -10.44 -0.68
N ALA A 63 8.74 -9.72 -1.81
CA ALA A 63 9.99 -9.33 -2.43
C ALA A 63 10.85 -8.44 -1.51
N ILE A 64 10.26 -7.46 -0.83
CA ILE A 64 10.96 -6.60 0.12
C ILE A 64 11.48 -7.41 1.31
N VAL A 65 10.68 -8.34 1.83
CA VAL A 65 11.07 -9.20 2.96
C VAL A 65 12.21 -10.13 2.55
N VAL A 66 12.14 -10.78 1.39
CA VAL A 66 13.21 -11.67 0.91
C VAL A 66 14.49 -10.89 0.63
N ASP A 67 14.40 -9.73 -0.03
CA ASP A 67 15.55 -8.85 -0.25
C ASP A 67 16.14 -8.38 1.09
N GLY A 68 15.31 -7.99 2.06
CA GLY A 68 15.75 -7.65 3.41
C GLY A 68 16.47 -8.82 4.09
N LEU A 69 15.84 -10.00 4.13
CA LEU A 69 16.39 -11.20 4.76
C LEU A 69 17.77 -11.54 4.19
N LEU A 70 17.94 -11.48 2.87
CA LEU A 70 19.21 -11.81 2.21
C LEU A 70 20.30 -10.74 2.37
N ASN A 71 19.93 -9.50 2.69
CA ASN A 71 20.89 -8.42 2.94
C ASN A 71 21.29 -8.33 4.42
N TRP A 72 20.41 -8.70 5.36
CA TRP A 72 20.60 -8.48 6.80
C TRP A 72 20.78 -9.76 7.63
N VAL A 73 20.41 -10.93 7.10
CA VAL A 73 20.61 -12.23 7.76
C VAL A 73 21.72 -13.01 7.08
N ASP A 74 22.49 -13.74 7.87
CA ASP A 74 23.54 -14.61 7.35
C ASP A 74 22.98 -15.60 6.32
N ARG A 75 23.63 -15.66 5.15
CA ARG A 75 23.16 -16.48 4.02
C ARG A 75 23.18 -17.97 4.35
N GLY A 76 24.12 -18.42 5.17
CA GLY A 76 24.17 -19.80 5.65
C GLY A 76 22.98 -20.15 6.51
N LEU A 77 22.54 -19.23 7.38
CA LEU A 77 21.33 -19.40 8.18
C LEU A 77 20.07 -19.45 7.32
N VAL A 78 19.95 -18.58 6.30
CA VAL A 78 18.80 -18.60 5.38
C VAL A 78 18.75 -19.92 4.60
N LEU A 79 19.89 -20.39 4.09
CA LEU A 79 19.98 -21.66 3.36
C LEU A 79 19.64 -22.86 4.23
N LYS A 80 19.98 -22.83 5.54
CA LYS A 80 19.63 -23.90 6.48
C LYS A 80 18.12 -24.13 6.61
N TYR A 81 17.34 -23.06 6.52
CA TYR A 81 15.88 -23.12 6.63
C TYR A 81 15.17 -23.06 5.27
N TRP A 82 15.91 -22.88 4.17
CA TRP A 82 15.35 -22.85 2.83
C TRP A 82 15.00 -24.27 2.37
N PRO A 83 13.74 -24.55 1.98
CA PRO A 83 13.32 -25.90 1.61
C PRO A 83 13.81 -26.34 0.21
N GLY A 84 14.36 -25.42 -0.60
CA GLY A 84 14.79 -25.68 -1.97
C GLY A 84 16.31 -25.73 -2.14
N SER A 85 16.76 -25.76 -3.39
CA SER A 85 18.20 -25.68 -3.70
C SER A 85 18.75 -24.25 -3.56
N PRO A 86 20.08 -24.08 -3.36
CA PRO A 86 20.71 -22.76 -3.38
C PRO A 86 20.41 -21.95 -4.66
N ASP A 87 20.31 -22.62 -5.81
CA ASP A 87 19.99 -21.97 -7.08
C ASP A 87 18.55 -21.45 -7.11
N SER A 88 17.62 -22.15 -6.46
CA SER A 88 16.23 -21.68 -6.35
C SER A 88 16.14 -20.43 -5.48
N LEU A 89 16.89 -20.38 -4.37
CA LEU A 89 16.98 -19.19 -3.54
C LEU A 89 17.55 -18.01 -4.34
N GLU A 90 18.57 -18.25 -5.16
CA GLU A 90 19.17 -17.20 -5.98
C GLU A 90 18.24 -16.67 -7.08
N ARG A 91 17.38 -17.52 -7.67
CA ARG A 91 16.34 -17.06 -8.60
C ARG A 91 15.32 -16.16 -7.90
N VAL A 92 14.85 -16.56 -6.71
CA VAL A 92 13.92 -15.74 -5.91
C VAL A 92 14.59 -14.44 -5.48
N ALA A 93 15.85 -14.49 -5.05
CA ALA A 93 16.64 -13.32 -4.67
C ALA A 93 16.80 -12.30 -5.80
N ARG A 94 16.96 -12.78 -7.05
CA ARG A 94 17.05 -11.90 -8.23
C ARG A 94 15.72 -11.23 -8.53
N ALA A 95 14.62 -11.99 -8.51
CA ALA A 95 13.28 -11.45 -8.70
C ALA A 95 12.94 -10.41 -7.61
N ALA A 96 13.22 -10.74 -6.35
CA ALA A 96 13.00 -9.86 -5.21
C ALA A 96 13.78 -8.54 -5.32
N ARG A 97 15.06 -8.60 -5.74
CA ARG A 97 15.89 -7.41 -5.97
C ARG A 97 15.32 -6.49 -7.05
N LEU A 98 14.81 -7.05 -8.15
CA LEU A 98 14.23 -6.27 -9.24
C LEU A 98 12.93 -5.57 -8.81
N LEU A 99 12.06 -6.29 -8.10
CA LEU A 99 10.80 -5.75 -7.60
C LEU A 99 11.03 -4.70 -6.49
N ALA A 100 12.00 -4.95 -5.61
CA ALA A 100 12.33 -4.06 -4.50
C ALA A 100 13.38 -2.99 -4.85
N ALA A 101 13.81 -2.86 -6.11
CA ALA A 101 14.84 -1.92 -6.55
C ALA A 101 14.43 -0.45 -6.33
N TRP A 102 13.13 -0.18 -6.44
CA TRP A 102 12.53 1.14 -6.33
C TRP A 102 12.32 1.58 -4.87
N VAL A 103 12.50 0.67 -3.91
CA VAL A 103 12.29 0.93 -2.48
C VAL A 103 13.56 1.54 -1.88
N PRO A 104 13.50 2.78 -1.35
CA PRO A 104 14.67 3.43 -0.77
C PRO A 104 15.28 2.62 0.36
N ARG A 105 16.62 2.40 0.32
CA ARG A 105 17.38 1.69 1.36
C ARG A 105 17.10 2.18 2.79
N ARG A 106 16.76 3.47 2.95
CA ARG A 106 16.41 4.11 4.22
C ARG A 106 15.15 3.53 4.87
N LEU A 107 14.15 3.15 4.06
CA LEU A 107 12.91 2.56 4.56
C LEU A 107 13.16 1.12 5.02
N LYS A 108 13.97 0.36 4.26
CA LYS A 108 14.39 -1.01 4.62
C LYS A 108 15.19 -1.03 5.93
N ALA A 109 16.10 -0.07 6.12
CA ALA A 109 16.89 0.03 7.35
C ALA A 109 16.03 0.29 8.60
N ARG A 110 14.97 1.10 8.55
CA ARG A 110 14.12 1.36 9.74
C ARG A 110 13.33 0.14 10.20
N VAL A 111 12.98 -0.77 9.31
CA VAL A 111 12.21 -1.98 9.63
C VAL A 111 13.11 -3.07 10.22
N PHE A 112 14.28 -3.29 9.61
CA PHE A 112 15.17 -4.40 9.99
C PHE A 112 16.29 -4.03 10.96
N ALA A 113 16.65 -2.75 11.10
CA ALA A 113 17.68 -2.31 12.07
C ALA A 113 17.11 -2.01 13.48
N SER A 114 15.80 -2.13 13.71
CA SER A 114 15.20 -1.85 15.03
C SER A 114 15.39 -2.97 16.07
N LYS A 115 16.15 -4.02 15.76
CA LYS A 115 16.54 -5.07 16.72
C LYS A 115 18.02 -5.47 16.56
N ALA A 116 18.90 -4.48 16.54
CA ALA A 116 20.29 -4.69 16.94
C ALA A 116 20.43 -4.24 18.40
#